data_AF-A0A6A6KS19-F1
#
_entry.id   AF-A0A6A6KS19-F1
#
_cell.length_a   1.000
_cell.length_b   1.000
_cell.length_c   1.000
_cell.angle_alpha   90.00
_cell.angle_beta   90.00
_cell.angle_gamma   90.00
#
_symmetry.space_group_name_H-M   'P 1'
#
loop_
_entity.id
_entity.type
_entity.pdbx_description
1 polymer ?
#
loop_
_entity_poly.entity_id
_entity_poly.type
_entity_poly.pdbx_seq_one_letter_code
_entity_poly.pdbx_strand_id
1 'polypeptide(L)'
;MAVSTMNDWFNKKILDPFYQILSRGMEPKQLAFSAALGITLGIFPICGVTVLLCGIAIALLGSLCHAPTVMLANFVATPIELSLVVPFLRFGEVISGGPHFPLTSDALKKVLTGQASHEVLLSIAHVVGSQV
;
A
#
# COMPACT_ATOMS: atom_id res chain seq x y z
N MET A 1 -30.52 20.52 -8.10
CA MET A 1 -31.52 19.63 -7.45
C MET A 1 -31.26 18.13 -7.69
N ALA A 2 -30.73 17.69 -8.84
CA ALA A 2 -30.43 16.26 -9.09
C ALA A 2 -29.17 15.72 -8.38
N VAL A 3 -28.14 16.55 -8.18
CA VAL A 3 -26.87 16.15 -7.53
C VAL A 3 -27.06 15.82 -6.03
N SER A 4 -27.91 16.57 -5.32
CA SER A 4 -28.23 16.29 -3.92
C SER A 4 -28.95 14.96 -3.75
N THR A 5 -29.87 14.63 -4.66
CA THR A 5 -30.60 13.35 -4.64
C THR A 5 -29.67 12.15 -4.88
N MET A 6 -28.66 12.31 -5.73
CA MET A 6 -27.68 11.27 -6.01
C MET A 6 -26.75 11.02 -4.82
N ASN A 7 -26.27 12.08 -4.16
CA ASN A 7 -25.49 11.98 -2.92
C ASN A 7 -26.31 11.37 -1.77
N ASP A 8 -27.56 11.79 -1.59
CA ASP A 8 -28.43 11.24 -0.55
C ASP A 8 -28.74 9.76 -0.77
N TRP A 9 -28.93 9.34 -2.02
CA TRP A 9 -29.10 7.95 -2.38
C TRP A 9 -27.82 7.13 -2.12
N PHE A 10 -26.66 7.66 -2.51
CA PHE A 10 -25.37 7.01 -2.30
C PHE A 10 -25.05 6.86 -0.81
N ASN A 11 -25.28 7.92 -0.03
CA ASN A 11 -25.14 7.90 1.43
C ASN A 11 -26.01 6.80 2.05
N LYS A 12 -27.33 6.81 1.77
CA LYS A 12 -28.27 5.87 2.38
C LYS A 12 -28.09 4.42 1.95
N LYS A 13 -27.62 4.18 0.72
CA LYS A 13 -27.64 2.85 0.11
C LYS A 13 -26.27 2.17 0.04
N ILE A 14 -25.19 2.94 0.11
CA ILE A 14 -23.82 2.42 0.10
C ILE A 14 -23.12 2.76 1.40
N LEU A 15 -23.01 4.04 1.77
CA LEU A 15 -22.18 4.46 2.91
C LEU A 15 -22.76 4.06 4.26
N ASP A 16 -24.06 4.26 4.49
CA ASP A 16 -24.73 3.88 5.74
C ASP A 16 -24.60 2.37 6.05
N PRO A 17 -24.90 1.44 5.12
CA PRO A 17 -24.71 0.02 5.38
C PRO A 17 -23.22 -0.35 5.52
N PHE A 18 -22.30 0.25 4.76
CA PHE A 18 -20.86 0.03 4.93
C PHE A 18 -20.39 0.46 6.32
N TYR A 19 -20.78 1.65 6.76
CA TYR A 19 -20.45 2.16 8.07
C TYR A 19 -21.03 1.26 9.15
N GLN A 20 -22.31 0.85 9.04
CA GLN A 20 -22.91 -0.08 9.99
C GLN A 20 -22.19 -1.41 10.08
N ILE A 21 -21.74 -1.98 8.96
CA ILE A 21 -20.96 -3.23 8.94
C ILE A 21 -19.60 -3.03 9.61
N LEU A 22 -18.92 -1.93 9.28
CA LEU A 22 -17.60 -1.60 9.80
C LEU A 22 -17.63 -1.17 11.28
N SER A 23 -18.73 -0.59 11.76
CA SER A 23 -18.87 -0.05 13.11
C SER A 23 -19.56 -1.02 14.07
N ARG A 24 -19.93 -2.25 13.65
CA ARG A 24 -20.61 -3.21 14.53
C ARG A 24 -19.72 -3.53 15.75
N GLY A 25 -20.12 -3.01 16.90
CA GLY A 25 -19.45 -3.27 18.18
C GLY A 25 -18.12 -2.54 18.37
N MET A 26 -17.84 -1.49 17.58
CA MET A 26 -16.54 -0.83 17.58
C MET A 26 -16.66 0.68 17.65
N GLU A 27 -15.69 1.33 18.32
CA GLU A 27 -15.71 2.76 18.50
C GLU A 27 -15.33 3.49 17.18
N PRO A 28 -16.10 4.53 16.75
CA PRO A 28 -15.84 5.26 15.51
C PRO A 28 -14.39 5.79 15.38
N LYS A 29 -13.77 6.20 16.50
CA LYS A 29 -12.38 6.67 16.51
C LYS A 29 -11.39 5.61 16.09
N GLN A 30 -11.62 4.35 16.49
CA GLN A 30 -10.76 3.22 16.15
C GLN A 30 -10.89 2.89 14.66
N LEU A 31 -12.10 2.97 14.12
CA LEU A 31 -12.36 2.76 12.70
C LEU A 31 -11.64 3.81 11.85
N ALA A 32 -11.77 5.09 12.22
CA ALA A 32 -11.10 6.19 11.53
C ALA A 32 -9.56 6.06 11.61
N PHE A 33 -9.02 5.74 12.79
CA PHE A 33 -7.60 5.49 12.98
C PHE A 33 -7.09 4.34 12.12
N SER A 34 -7.84 3.23 12.08
CA SER A 34 -7.51 2.05 11.28
C SER A 34 -7.51 2.35 9.78
N ALA A 35 -8.49 3.12 9.30
CA ALA A 35 -8.57 3.54 7.91
C ALA A 35 -7.40 4.47 7.55
N ALA A 36 -7.10 5.46 8.40
CA ALA A 36 -5.96 6.35 8.19
C ALA A 36 -4.63 5.59 8.16
N LEU A 37 -4.45 4.64 9.07
CA LEU A 37 -3.27 3.78 9.13
C LEU A 37 -3.13 2.94 7.85
N GLY A 38 -4.21 2.28 7.41
CA GLY A 38 -4.22 1.49 6.18
C GLY A 38 -3.94 2.31 4.91
N ILE A 39 -4.48 3.52 4.79
CA ILE A 39 -4.17 4.42 3.66
C ILE A 39 -2.71 4.86 3.70
N THR A 40 -2.21 5.26 4.88
CA THR A 40 -0.84 5.78 5.04
C THR A 40 0.18 4.71 4.67
N LEU A 41 -0.02 3.47 5.14
CA LEU A 41 0.86 2.34 4.81
C LEU A 41 0.65 1.85 3.37
N GLY A 42 -0.58 1.95 2.85
CA GLY A 42 -0.95 1.50 1.51
C GLY A 42 -0.53 2.41 0.36
N ILE A 43 -0.14 3.66 0.64
CA ILE A 43 0.38 4.59 -0.38
C ILE A 43 1.82 4.27 -0.79
N PHE A 44 2.51 3.41 -0.04
CA PHE A 44 3.91 3.05 -0.30
C PHE A 44 4.06 2.28 -1.63
N PRO A 45 4.77 2.81 -2.64
CA PRO A 45 4.71 2.32 -4.03
C PRO A 45 5.56 1.05 -4.26
N ILE A 46 5.41 0.04 -3.40
CA ILE A 46 6.05 -1.27 -3.51
C ILE A 46 5.00 -2.35 -3.26
N CYS A 47 4.58 -3.01 -4.34
CA CYS A 47 3.58 -4.06 -4.29
C CYS A 47 3.97 -5.16 -3.30
N GLY A 48 3.01 -5.56 -2.47
CA GLY A 48 3.20 -6.61 -1.47
C GLY A 48 3.86 -6.14 -0.16
N VAL A 49 4.70 -5.10 -0.20
CA VAL A 49 5.24 -4.50 1.03
C VAL A 49 4.16 -3.80 1.81
N THR A 50 3.20 -3.15 1.14
CA THR A 50 2.06 -2.48 1.79
C THR A 50 1.22 -3.43 2.64
N VAL A 51 0.96 -4.64 2.15
CA VAL A 51 0.27 -5.72 2.88
C VAL A 51 1.10 -6.17 4.08
N LEU A 52 2.41 -6.35 3.91
CA LEU A 52 3.32 -6.73 5.00
C LEU A 52 3.34 -5.65 6.10
N LEU A 53 3.47 -4.38 5.72
CA LEU A 53 3.47 -3.24 6.65
C LEU A 53 2.14 -3.15 7.40
N CYS A 54 1.01 -3.31 6.72
CA CYS A 54 -0.30 -3.37 7.36
C CYS A 54 -0.42 -4.55 8.31
N GLY A 55 0.07 -5.73 7.92
CA GLY A 55 0.09 -6.92 8.78
C GLY A 55 0.93 -6.73 10.05
N ILE A 56 2.12 -6.14 9.92
CA ILE A 56 2.98 -5.79 11.06
C ILE A 56 2.29 -4.76 11.94
N ALA A 57 1.70 -3.70 11.37
CA ALA A 57 0.98 -2.69 12.13
C ALA A 57 -0.19 -3.30 12.90
N ILE A 58 -0.97 -4.19 12.27
CA ILE A 58 -2.04 -4.92 12.95
C ILE A 58 -1.50 -5.77 14.11
N ALA A 59 -0.40 -6.48 13.90
CA ALA A 59 0.20 -7.32 14.93
C ALA A 59 0.72 -6.48 16.12
N LEU A 60 1.30 -5.30 15.86
CA LEU A 60 1.85 -4.42 16.88
C LEU A 60 0.77 -3.64 17.64
N LEU A 61 -0.25 -3.15 16.93
CA LEU A 61 -1.32 -2.35 17.52
C LEU A 61 -2.45 -3.21 18.10
N GLY A 62 -2.58 -4.47 17.70
CA GLY A 62 -3.51 -5.44 18.26
C GLY A 62 -4.94 -4.91 18.32
N SER A 63 -5.49 -4.79 19.54
CA SER A 63 -6.85 -4.32 19.79
C SER A 63 -7.07 -2.82 19.57
N LEU A 64 -6.02 -2.02 19.35
CA LEU A 64 -6.12 -0.58 19.09
C LEU A 64 -6.54 -0.25 17.66
N CYS A 65 -6.43 -1.21 16.73
CA CYS A 65 -6.83 -1.04 15.34
C CYS A 65 -7.72 -2.20 14.89
N HIS A 66 -8.48 -2.00 13.83
CA HIS A 66 -9.38 -2.99 13.27
C HIS A 66 -8.80 -3.53 11.99
N ALA A 67 -8.26 -4.75 12.06
CA ALA A 67 -7.55 -5.40 10.97
C ALA A 67 -8.32 -5.39 9.62
N PRO A 68 -9.64 -5.70 9.57
CA PRO A 68 -10.40 -5.62 8.33
C PRO A 68 -10.45 -4.21 7.73
N THR A 69 -10.55 -3.18 8.57
CA THR A 69 -10.57 -1.79 8.11
C THR A 69 -9.21 -1.33 7.61
N VAL A 70 -8.12 -1.69 8.31
CA VAL A 70 -6.76 -1.40 7.85
C VAL A 70 -6.53 -2.03 6.47
N MET A 71 -6.88 -3.30 6.30
CA MET A 71 -6.69 -4.01 5.03
C MET A 71 -7.61 -3.50 3.91
N LEU A 72 -8.85 -3.14 4.22
CA LEU A 72 -9.76 -2.52 3.26
C LEU A 72 -9.23 -1.16 2.79
N ALA A 73 -8.75 -0.34 3.73
CA ALA A 73 -8.14 0.95 3.43
C ALA A 73 -6.86 0.81 2.59
N ASN A 74 -6.01 -0.19 2.89
CA ASN A 74 -4.86 -0.55 2.07
C ASN A 74 -5.27 -0.94 0.64
N PHE A 75 -6.33 -1.74 0.49
CA PHE A 75 -6.85 -2.14 -0.82
C PHE A 75 -7.42 -0.97 -1.64
N VAL A 76 -8.10 -0.03 -0.97
CA VAL A 76 -8.57 1.21 -1.59
C VAL A 76 -7.40 2.11 -2.00
N ALA A 77 -6.29 2.06 -1.27
CA ALA A 77 -5.06 2.78 -1.60
C ALA A 77 -4.28 2.15 -2.75
N THR A 78 -4.45 0.87 -3.07
CA THR A 78 -3.73 0.17 -4.16
C THR A 78 -3.77 0.85 -5.54
N PRO A 79 -4.89 1.40 -6.05
CA PRO A 79 -4.84 2.18 -7.30
C PRO A 79 -3.96 3.44 -7.20
N ILE A 80 -3.91 4.06 -6.01
CA ILE A 80 -3.07 5.23 -5.73
C ILE A 80 -1.60 4.78 -5.64
N GLU A 81 -1.33 3.68 -4.94
CA GLU A 81 -0.03 2.99 -4.86
C GLU A 81 0.56 2.79 -6.27
N LEU A 82 -0.20 2.14 -7.15
CA LEU A 82 0.21 1.86 -8.53
C LEU A 82 0.44 3.13 -9.34
N SER A 83 -0.38 4.15 -9.15
CA SER A 83 -0.21 5.45 -9.82
C SER A 83 1.06 6.17 -9.35
N LEU A 84 1.45 5.98 -8.09
CA LEU A 84 2.62 6.60 -7.47
C LEU A 84 3.94 5.93 -7.84
N VAL A 85 3.94 4.67 -8.28
CA VAL A 85 5.16 3.97 -8.73
C VAL A 85 5.93 4.81 -9.77
N VAL A 86 5.26 5.31 -10.81
CA VAL A 86 5.89 6.08 -11.88
C VAL A 86 6.53 7.40 -11.40
N PRO A 87 5.81 8.30 -10.71
CA PRO A 87 6.41 9.56 -10.26
C PRO A 87 7.55 9.34 -9.26
N PHE A 88 7.45 8.36 -8.36
CA PHE A 88 8.55 8.05 -7.43
C PHE A 88 9.80 7.51 -8.16
N LEU A 89 9.63 6.66 -9.18
CA LEU A 89 10.76 6.17 -9.98
C LEU A 89 11.45 7.32 -10.74
N ARG A 90 10.67 8.18 -11.42
CA ARG A 90 11.22 9.35 -12.12
C ARG A 90 11.90 10.33 -11.19
N PHE A 91 11.33 10.55 -10.01
CA PHE A 91 11.96 11.40 -8.99
C PHE A 91 13.31 10.82 -8.52
N GLY A 92 13.39 9.50 -8.33
CA GLY A 92 14.63 8.81 -8.01
C GLY A 92 15.72 8.93 -9.09
N GLU A 93 15.34 8.83 -10.37
CA GLU A 93 16.25 9.06 -11.52
C GLU A 93 16.82 10.48 -11.52
N VAL A 94 15.96 11.48 -11.32
CA VAL A 94 16.36 12.90 -11.28
C VAL A 94 17.33 13.18 -10.13
N ILE A 95 17.06 12.65 -8.94
CA ILE A 95 17.94 12.84 -7.77
C ILE A 95 19.27 12.13 -7.96
N SER A 96 19.25 10.92 -8.49
CA SER A 96 20.46 10.08 -8.61
C SER A 96 21.30 10.42 -9.84
N GLY A 97 20.78 11.23 -10.77
CA GLY A 97 21.42 11.49 -12.08
C GLY A 97 21.56 10.23 -12.94
N GLY A 98 20.76 9.20 -12.66
CA GLY A 98 20.88 7.88 -13.26
C GLY A 98 20.22 7.77 -14.64
N PRO A 99 20.54 6.72 -15.41
CA PRO A 99 19.88 6.44 -16.68
C PRO A 99 18.38 6.18 -16.46
N HIS A 100 17.57 6.60 -17.44
CA HIS A 100 16.12 6.37 -17.44
C HIS A 100 15.83 4.87 -17.29
N PHE A 101 15.09 4.49 -16.24
CA PHE A 101 14.65 3.14 -16.04
C PHE A 101 13.56 2.83 -17.09
N PRO A 102 13.78 1.83 -17.96
CA PRO A 102 12.74 1.39 -18.87
C PRO A 102 11.65 0.70 -18.03
N LEU A 103 10.48 1.34 -17.92
CA LEU A 103 9.28 0.77 -17.30
C LEU A 103 8.67 -0.33 -18.20
N THR A 104 9.50 -1.26 -18.65
CA THR A 104 9.08 -2.45 -19.40
C THR A 104 8.53 -3.49 -18.42
N SER A 105 7.51 -4.23 -18.83
CA SER A 105 6.89 -5.31 -18.05
C SER A 105 7.89 -6.34 -17.53
N ASP A 106 8.99 -6.58 -18.24
CA ASP A 106 10.06 -7.49 -17.83
C ASP A 106 10.92 -6.93 -16.68
N ALA A 107 11.22 -5.63 -16.72
CA ALA A 107 11.96 -4.95 -15.65
C ALA A 107 11.11 -4.83 -14.39
N LEU A 108 9.84 -4.48 -14.54
CA LEU A 108 8.87 -4.45 -13.44
C LEU A 108 8.65 -5.87 -12.86
N LYS A 109 8.55 -6.89 -13.71
CA LYS A 109 8.50 -8.29 -13.25
C LYS A 109 9.74 -8.68 -12.47
N LYS A 110 10.95 -8.33 -12.92
CA LYS A 110 12.20 -8.65 -12.20
C LYS A 110 12.28 -7.99 -10.83
N VAL A 111 11.77 -6.77 -10.69
CA VAL A 111 11.70 -6.05 -9.40
C VAL A 111 10.61 -6.66 -8.51
N LEU A 112 9.42 -6.92 -9.04
CA LEU A 112 8.29 -7.50 -8.30
C LEU A 112 8.53 -8.95 -7.87
N THR A 113 9.21 -9.74 -8.69
CA THR A 113 9.59 -11.13 -8.35
C THR A 113 10.79 -11.19 -7.42
N GLY A 114 11.37 -10.04 -7.03
CA GLY A 114 12.54 -9.97 -6.15
C GLY A 114 13.82 -10.51 -6.75
N GLN A 115 13.82 -10.96 -8.02
CA GLN A 115 14.98 -11.52 -8.71
C GLN A 115 16.16 -10.55 -8.71
N ALA A 116 15.89 -9.25 -8.92
CA ALA A 116 16.92 -8.21 -8.86
C ALA A 116 17.56 -8.09 -7.47
N SER A 117 16.76 -8.19 -6.40
CA SER A 117 17.24 -8.13 -5.01
C SER A 117 18.07 -9.36 -4.65
N HIS A 118 17.68 -10.54 -5.12
CA HIS A 118 18.43 -11.79 -4.91
C HIS A 118 19.77 -11.77 -5.64
N GLU A 119 19.86 -11.27 -6.87
CA GLU A 119 21.12 -11.16 -7.61
C GLU A 119 22.13 -10.22 -6.92
N VAL A 120 21.65 -9.10 -6.36
CA VAL A 120 22.49 -8.16 -5.61
C VAL A 120 22.95 -8.78 -4.30
N LEU A 121 22.05 -9.43 -3.54
CA LEU A 121 22.40 -10.13 -2.31
C LEU A 121 23.40 -11.26 -2.55
N LEU A 122 23.22 -12.03 -3.62
CA LEU A 122 24.15 -13.09 -4.01
C LEU A 122 25.50 -12.54 -4.47
N SER A 123 25.53 -11.41 -5.17
CA SER A 123 26.79 -10.73 -5.51
C SER A 123 27.53 -10.26 -4.26
N ILE A 124 26.84 -9.66 -3.29
CA ILE A 124 27.44 -9.23 -2.02
C ILE A 124 27.93 -10.46 -1.23
N ALA A 125 27.11 -11.51 -1.15
CA ALA A 125 27.47 -12.75 -0.46
C ALA A 125 28.68 -13.46 -1.09
N HIS A 126 28.76 -13.47 -2.43
CA HIS A 126 29.90 -14.05 -3.14
C HIS A 126 31.18 -13.23 -2.94
N VAL A 127 31.09 -11.90 -2.97
CA VAL A 127 32.23 -11.01 -2.73
C VAL A 127 32.74 -11.13 -1.29
N VAL A 128 31.84 -11.23 -0.29
CA VAL A 128 32.23 -11.41 1.11
C VAL A 128 32.74 -12.83 1.38
N GLY A 129 32.13 -13.83 0.74
CA GLY A 129 32.53 -15.24 0.89
C GLY A 129 33.84 -15.61 0.20
N SER A 130 34.23 -14.92 -0.87
CA SER A 130 35.53 -15.15 -1.54
C SER A 130 36.72 -14.45 -0.86
N GLN A 131 36.49 -13.75 0.26
CA GLN A 131 37.50 -13.06 1.07
C GLN A 131 37.81 -13.82 2.39
N VAL A 132 37.31 -15.05 2.54
CA VAL A 132 37.58 -15.97 3.67
C VAL A 132 38.25 -17.25 3.15
#